data_AF-A0A3G7TFT9-F1
#
_entry.id   AF-A0A3G7TFT9-F1
#
_cell.length_a   1.000
_cell.length_b   1.000
_cell.length_c   1.000
_cell.angle_alpha   90.00
_cell.angle_beta   90.00
_cell.angle_gamma   90.00
#
_symmetry.space_group_name_H-M   'P 1'
#
loop_
_entity.id
_entity.type
_entity.pdbx_description
1 polymer ?
#
loop_
_entity_poly.entity_id
_entity_poly.type
_entity_poly.pdbx_seq_one_letter_code
_entity_poly.pdbx_strand_id
1 'polypeptide(L)'
;MSLHESFGQPLLTFPDAEKSPLSIRAKALVFVDPRSRQLRQELEQLAPRAISVLIRGETGSGKELLARHIHRASDRSGLFVSVNCGAISPTYADAELFGYAAGTFSGSASSRAGWFGSANGGTLYLDEIGDLPLPIQIKLLSALENHEVTRVGAHQPSPVDVRLVAATSIDLAQAVAAGKFHERLYHYLGEGHLELPALRERVGDILSLAEYFLGSAT
;
A
#
# COMPACT_ATOMS: atom_id res chain seq x y z
N MET A 1 28.36 -17.98 25.38
CA MET A 1 28.12 -16.96 24.33
C MET A 1 26.68 -17.13 23.89
N SER A 2 25.78 -16.32 24.46
CA SER A 2 24.34 -16.43 24.23
C SER A 2 23.98 -15.70 22.94
N LEU A 3 23.45 -16.42 21.97
CA LEU A 3 22.74 -15.87 20.84
C LEU A 3 21.44 -15.26 21.39
N HIS A 4 21.25 -13.96 21.22
CA HIS A 4 19.96 -13.33 21.47
C HIS A 4 19.05 -13.61 20.26
N GLU A 5 18.16 -14.60 20.40
CA GLU A 5 16.97 -14.71 19.56
C GLU A 5 16.10 -13.46 19.76
N SER A 6 15.87 -12.70 18.68
CA SER A 6 14.99 -11.52 18.67
C SER A 6 13.62 -11.85 18.06
N PHE A 7 13.01 -12.97 18.45
CA PHE A 7 11.59 -13.24 18.20
C PHE A 7 10.82 -12.81 19.45
N GLY A 8 10.07 -11.69 19.43
CA GLY A 8 9.68 -11.13 20.74
C GLY A 8 8.44 -10.27 20.93
N GLN A 9 7.68 -9.82 19.93
CA GLN A 9 6.41 -9.13 20.24
C GLN A 9 5.26 -9.51 19.28
N PRO A 10 4.11 -9.97 19.81
CA PRO A 10 2.94 -10.38 19.02
C PRO A 10 2.12 -9.20 18.49
N LEU A 11 2.40 -7.99 18.96
CA LEU A 11 1.70 -6.76 18.65
C LEU A 11 2.57 -5.88 17.76
N LEU A 12 2.02 -5.44 16.63
CA LEU A 12 2.64 -4.53 15.70
C LEU A 12 1.91 -3.20 15.78
N THR A 13 2.58 -2.19 16.33
CA THR A 13 2.03 -0.85 16.57
C THR A 13 2.72 0.22 15.74
N PHE A 14 2.00 1.31 15.45
CA PHE A 14 2.54 2.47 14.74
C PHE A 14 2.36 3.75 15.58
N PRO A 15 3.24 4.00 16.57
CA PRO A 15 3.08 5.11 17.51
C PRO A 15 3.30 6.50 16.88
N ASP A 16 4.16 6.64 15.86
CA ASP A 16 4.43 7.91 15.14
C ASP A 16 3.34 8.33 14.13
N ALA A 17 2.14 7.73 14.24
CA ALA A 17 0.98 8.00 13.39
C ALA A 17 0.51 9.47 13.39
N GLU A 18 0.92 10.27 14.38
CA GLU A 18 0.47 11.65 14.56
C GLU A 18 1.19 12.67 13.66
N LYS A 19 2.36 12.33 13.10
CA LYS A 19 3.16 13.28 12.30
C LYS A 19 2.80 13.29 10.81
N SER A 20 1.88 12.44 10.36
CA SER A 20 1.38 12.44 8.99
C SER A 20 -0.05 12.98 8.94
N PRO A 21 -0.36 14.00 8.12
CA PRO A 21 -1.69 14.61 8.05
C PRO A 21 -2.80 13.67 7.51
N LEU A 22 -2.48 12.41 7.21
CA LEU A 22 -3.41 11.36 6.76
C LEU A 22 -3.55 10.31 7.89
N SER A 23 -4.19 10.73 8.98
CA SER A 23 -4.22 10.02 10.26
C SER A 23 -4.75 8.58 10.17
N ILE A 24 -3.98 7.67 10.77
CA ILE A 24 -4.25 6.24 10.86
C ILE A 24 -5.52 5.99 11.70
N ARG A 25 -6.48 5.22 11.15
CA ARG A 25 -7.69 4.78 11.90
C ARG A 25 -7.46 3.51 12.74
N ALA A 26 -6.51 2.65 12.38
CA ALA A 26 -6.20 1.40 13.10
C ALA A 26 -4.75 1.42 13.61
N LYS A 27 -4.52 1.33 14.92
CA LYS A 27 -3.19 1.55 15.53
C LYS A 27 -2.37 0.27 15.79
N ALA A 28 -2.98 -0.90 15.63
CA ALA A 28 -2.37 -2.18 15.95
C ALA A 28 -2.82 -3.33 15.04
N LEU A 29 -1.88 -4.24 14.76
CA LEU A 29 -2.11 -5.60 14.26
C LEU A 29 -1.55 -6.59 15.28
N VAL A 30 -2.24 -7.71 15.46
CA VAL A 30 -1.82 -8.79 16.36
C VAL A 30 -1.60 -10.06 15.53
N PHE A 31 -0.60 -10.85 15.95
CA PHE A 31 -0.26 -12.13 15.34
C PHE A 31 -0.20 -13.27 16.38
N VAL A 32 -1.29 -13.47 17.12
CA VAL A 32 -1.41 -14.52 18.16
C VAL A 32 -2.05 -15.78 17.59
N ASP A 33 -3.06 -15.64 16.75
CA ASP A 33 -3.68 -16.76 16.06
C ASP A 33 -2.67 -17.48 15.13
N PRO A 34 -2.71 -18.82 14.98
CA PRO A 34 -1.84 -19.52 14.04
C PRO A 34 -1.87 -18.96 12.61
N ARG A 35 -3.06 -18.53 12.13
CA ARG A 35 -3.21 -17.95 10.79
C ARG A 35 -2.52 -16.60 10.67
N SER A 36 -2.63 -15.76 11.70
CA SER A 36 -1.97 -14.46 11.72
C SER A 36 -0.45 -14.62 11.87
N ARG A 37 0.03 -15.59 12.65
CA ARG A 37 1.47 -15.94 12.71
C ARG A 37 2.03 -16.38 11.36
N GLN A 38 1.30 -17.21 10.61
CA GLN A 38 1.71 -17.60 9.27
C GLN A 38 1.80 -16.38 8.35
N LEU A 39 0.78 -15.53 8.34
CA LEU A 39 0.78 -14.27 7.59
C LEU A 39 1.99 -13.40 7.94
N ARG A 40 2.36 -13.32 9.22
CA ARG A 40 3.56 -12.60 9.65
C ARG A 40 4.85 -13.19 9.08
N GLN A 41 4.98 -14.51 9.03
CA GLN A 41 6.16 -15.15 8.44
C GLN A 41 6.28 -14.84 6.94
N GLU A 42 5.16 -14.89 6.21
CA GLU A 42 5.11 -14.54 4.78
C GLU A 42 5.46 -13.05 4.57
N LEU A 43 4.89 -12.19 5.40
CA LEU A 43 5.17 -10.75 5.43
C LEU A 43 6.67 -10.47 5.65
N GLU A 44 7.30 -11.12 6.63
CA GLU A 44 8.73 -10.95 6.94
C GLU A 44 9.64 -11.43 5.79
N GLN A 45 9.22 -12.43 5.01
CA GLN A 45 9.94 -12.88 3.82
C GLN A 45 9.77 -11.94 2.62
N LEU A 46 8.59 -11.33 2.46
CA LEU A 46 8.29 -10.42 1.34
C LEU A 46 8.79 -8.98 1.58
N ALA A 47 8.85 -8.54 2.84
CA ALA A 47 9.22 -7.18 3.19
C ALA A 47 10.58 -6.70 2.62
N PRO A 48 11.68 -7.46 2.70
CA PRO A 48 12.98 -7.01 2.17
C PRO A 48 13.07 -7.06 0.64
N ARG A 49 12.15 -7.74 -0.06
CA ARG A 49 12.20 -7.90 -1.52
C ARG A 49 11.70 -6.63 -2.22
N ALA A 50 12.35 -6.21 -3.30
CA ALA A 50 11.95 -5.04 -4.09
C ALA A 50 10.73 -5.29 -5.02
N ILE A 51 10.02 -6.40 -4.87
CA ILE A 51 8.86 -6.77 -5.69
C ILE A 51 7.59 -6.02 -5.26
N SER A 52 6.59 -6.03 -6.16
CA SER A 52 5.25 -5.59 -5.83
C SER A 52 4.58 -6.58 -4.85
N VAL A 53 3.69 -6.08 -3.99
CA VAL A 53 2.92 -6.93 -3.05
C VAL A 53 1.45 -6.57 -3.12
N LEU A 54 0.61 -7.57 -3.35
CA LEU A 54 -0.85 -7.50 -3.26
C LEU A 54 -1.31 -8.03 -1.90
N ILE A 55 -2.05 -7.22 -1.15
CA ILE A 55 -2.66 -7.59 0.12
C ILE A 55 -4.16 -7.73 -0.08
N ARG A 56 -4.68 -8.96 0.02
CA ARG A 56 -6.11 -9.21 -0.03
C ARG A 56 -6.68 -9.33 1.38
N GLY A 57 -7.83 -8.72 1.61
CA GLY A 57 -8.53 -8.84 2.89
C GLY A 57 -9.72 -7.90 2.98
N GLU A 58 -10.65 -8.21 3.87
CA GLU A 58 -11.87 -7.42 4.03
C GLU A 58 -11.58 -5.96 4.41
N THR A 59 -12.52 -5.08 4.10
CA THR A 59 -12.48 -3.69 4.52
C THR A 59 -12.37 -3.61 6.05
N GLY A 60 -11.46 -2.77 6.56
CA GLY A 60 -11.23 -2.61 8.01
C GLY A 60 -10.41 -3.71 8.68
N SER A 61 -9.88 -4.69 7.94
CA SER A 61 -9.04 -5.78 8.50
C SER A 61 -7.62 -5.35 8.94
N GLY A 62 -7.16 -4.16 8.52
CA GLY A 62 -5.83 -3.62 8.84
C GLY A 62 -4.79 -3.73 7.72
N LYS A 63 -5.20 -3.84 6.44
CA LYS A 63 -4.30 -3.97 5.28
C LYS A 63 -3.19 -2.90 5.22
N GLU A 64 -3.52 -1.64 5.48
CA GLU A 64 -2.54 -0.55 5.47
C GLU A 64 -1.43 -0.74 6.52
N LEU A 65 -1.74 -1.35 7.67
CA LEU A 65 -0.74 -1.62 8.71
C LEU A 65 0.28 -2.67 8.25
N LEU A 66 -0.14 -3.68 7.49
CA LEU A 66 0.78 -4.60 6.83
C LEU A 66 1.64 -3.87 5.80
N ALA A 67 1.03 -3.05 4.94
CA ALA A 67 1.75 -2.30 3.92
C ALA A 67 2.81 -1.35 4.51
N ARG A 68 2.49 -0.68 5.62
CA ARG A 68 3.44 0.16 6.36
C ARG A 68 4.56 -0.66 6.98
N HIS A 69 4.27 -1.87 7.47
CA HIS A 69 5.32 -2.76 7.95
C HIS A 69 6.24 -3.22 6.82
N ILE A 70 5.69 -3.61 5.66
CA ILE A 70 6.47 -3.95 4.45
C ILE A 70 7.43 -2.83 4.11
N HIS A 71 6.95 -1.58 4.11
CA HIS A 71 7.79 -0.43 3.84
C HIS A 71 8.90 -0.25 4.90
N ARG A 72 8.56 -0.30 6.19
CA ARG A 72 9.54 -0.12 7.30
C ARG A 72 10.60 -1.22 7.36
N ALA A 73 10.25 -2.44 6.96
CA ALA A 73 11.14 -3.59 6.94
C ALA A 73 11.83 -3.78 5.57
N SER A 74 11.70 -2.81 4.66
CA SER A 74 12.42 -2.77 3.39
C SER A 74 13.64 -1.85 3.46
N ASP A 75 14.52 -1.94 2.46
CA ASP A 75 15.70 -1.07 2.35
C ASP A 75 15.39 0.33 1.80
N ARG A 76 14.11 0.69 1.64
CA ARG A 76 13.69 1.94 1.00
C ARG A 76 13.61 3.08 2.02
N SER A 77 14.34 4.16 1.75
CA SER A 77 14.41 5.35 2.63
C SER A 77 13.42 6.46 2.25
N GLY A 78 12.76 6.36 1.09
CA GLY A 78 11.77 7.35 0.64
C GLY A 78 10.46 7.27 1.41
N LEU A 79 9.48 8.10 1.01
CA LEU A 79 8.22 8.20 1.73
C LEU A 79 7.30 7.00 1.47
N PHE A 80 6.49 6.65 2.47
CA PHE A 80 5.28 5.85 2.30
C PHE A 80 4.11 6.76 1.93
N VAL A 81 3.66 6.69 0.68
CA VAL A 81 2.53 7.46 0.17
C VAL A 81 1.31 6.55 0.11
N SER A 82 0.29 6.87 0.91
CA SER A 82 -0.96 6.11 1.01
C SER A 82 -2.07 6.79 0.20
N VAL A 83 -2.76 6.03 -0.65
CA VAL A 83 -3.83 6.52 -1.50
C VAL A 83 -5.01 5.55 -1.44
N ASN A 84 -6.21 6.06 -1.19
CA ASN A 84 -7.44 5.29 -1.31
C ASN A 84 -8.02 5.46 -2.72
N CYS A 85 -8.11 4.37 -3.49
CA CYS A 85 -8.50 4.45 -4.89
C CYS A 85 -9.98 4.80 -5.10
N GLY A 86 -10.85 4.43 -4.16
CA GLY A 86 -12.28 4.76 -4.20
C GLY A 86 -12.57 6.26 -4.01
N ALA A 87 -11.61 7.03 -3.51
CA ALA A 87 -11.73 8.49 -3.37
C ALA A 87 -11.25 9.27 -4.61
N ILE A 88 -10.70 8.60 -5.62
CA ILE A 88 -10.08 9.24 -6.78
C ILE A 88 -11.16 9.74 -7.75
N SER A 89 -11.09 11.02 -8.08
CA SER A 89 -11.92 11.58 -9.16
C SER A 89 -11.33 11.19 -10.53
N PRO A 90 -12.09 10.54 -11.43
CA PRO A 90 -11.59 10.22 -12.77
C PRO A 90 -11.10 11.44 -13.55
N THR A 91 -11.68 12.61 -13.30
CA THR A 91 -11.31 13.88 -13.94
C THR A 91 -9.92 14.37 -13.53
N TYR A 92 -9.48 14.09 -12.30
CA TYR A 92 -8.23 14.60 -11.75
C TYR A 92 -7.17 13.52 -11.51
N ALA A 93 -7.51 12.25 -11.74
CA ALA A 93 -6.66 11.10 -11.46
C ALA A 93 -5.25 11.22 -12.08
N ASP A 94 -5.13 11.74 -13.31
CA ASP A 94 -3.83 11.96 -13.95
C ASP A 94 -2.96 12.97 -13.17
N ALA A 95 -3.55 14.09 -12.77
CA ALA A 95 -2.85 15.13 -12.04
C ALA A 95 -2.51 14.71 -10.61
N GLU A 96 -3.30 13.83 -10.00
CA GLU A 96 -3.00 13.26 -8.68
C GLU A 96 -1.89 12.20 -8.76
N LEU A 97 -1.99 11.27 -9.71
CA LEU A 97 -1.05 10.16 -9.88
C LEU A 97 0.33 10.67 -10.34
N PHE A 98 0.34 11.51 -11.37
CA PHE A 98 1.57 11.94 -12.05
C PHE A 98 1.99 13.38 -11.73
N GLY A 99 1.11 14.19 -11.14
CA GLY A 99 1.40 15.60 -10.91
C GLY A 99 1.24 16.44 -12.18
N TYR A 100 1.59 17.71 -12.08
CA TYR A 100 1.50 18.67 -13.18
C TYR A 100 2.69 19.64 -13.17
N ALA A 101 3.09 20.08 -14.37
CA ALA A 101 4.10 21.11 -14.54
C ALA A 101 3.53 22.50 -14.22
N ALA A 102 4.40 23.47 -13.90
CA ALA A 102 3.97 24.85 -13.70
C ALA A 102 3.28 25.40 -14.95
N GLY A 103 2.22 26.20 -14.78
CA GLY A 103 1.45 26.77 -15.90
C GLY A 103 0.45 25.83 -16.58
N THR A 104 0.29 24.59 -16.12
CA THR A 104 -0.65 23.61 -16.71
C THR A 104 -2.12 23.95 -16.40
N PHE A 105 -2.39 24.53 -15.23
CA PHE A 105 -3.71 25.02 -14.85
C PHE A 105 -3.70 26.54 -14.78
N SER A 106 -4.73 27.20 -15.31
CA SER A 106 -4.87 28.66 -15.26
C SER A 106 -4.82 29.12 -13.79
N GLY A 107 -3.72 29.77 -13.40
CA GLY A 107 -3.47 30.24 -12.03
C GLY A 107 -2.44 29.44 -11.21
N SER A 108 -1.88 28.32 -11.69
CA SER A 108 -0.86 27.57 -10.94
C SER A 108 0.56 28.01 -11.32
N ALA A 109 1.13 28.94 -10.54
CA ALA A 109 2.54 29.34 -10.67
C ALA A 109 3.52 28.23 -10.24
N SER A 110 3.05 27.23 -9.49
CA SER A 110 3.87 26.13 -8.96
C SER A 110 3.52 24.78 -9.60
N SER A 111 4.48 23.87 -9.60
CA SER A 111 4.33 22.47 -10.03
C SER A 111 3.94 21.56 -8.85
N ARG A 112 3.28 20.43 -9.14
CA ARG A 112 2.99 19.37 -8.16
C ARG A 112 3.62 18.05 -8.59
N ALA A 113 4.22 17.32 -7.64
CA ALA A 113 4.96 16.08 -7.91
C ALA A 113 4.09 14.85 -8.21
N GLY A 114 2.82 14.86 -7.78
CA GLY A 114 1.94 13.68 -7.84
C GLY A 114 2.33 12.59 -6.83
N TRP A 115 1.57 11.49 -6.80
CA TRP A 115 1.84 10.37 -5.90
C TRP A 115 3.15 9.68 -6.22
N PHE A 116 3.42 9.41 -7.51
CA PHE A 116 4.68 8.79 -7.94
C PHE A 116 5.90 9.65 -7.57
N GLY A 117 5.84 10.95 -7.82
CA GLY A 117 6.92 11.86 -7.44
C GLY A 117 7.11 11.95 -5.93
N SER A 118 6.03 11.88 -5.16
CA SER A 118 6.08 11.88 -3.69
C SER A 118 6.62 10.57 -3.11
N ALA A 119 6.33 9.44 -3.78
CA ALA A 119 6.74 8.09 -3.37
C ALA A 119 8.13 7.70 -3.89
N ASN A 120 8.81 8.58 -4.62
CA ASN A 120 10.11 8.29 -5.21
C ASN A 120 11.15 7.90 -4.14
N GLY A 121 11.92 6.84 -4.40
CA GLY A 121 12.81 6.17 -3.44
C GLY A 121 12.07 5.43 -2.31
N GLY A 122 10.74 5.40 -2.31
CA GLY A 122 9.87 4.92 -1.24
C GLY A 122 8.79 3.94 -1.73
N THR A 123 7.63 3.96 -1.08
CA THR A 123 6.55 3.01 -1.36
C THR A 123 5.25 3.73 -1.64
N LEU A 124 4.60 3.38 -2.76
CA LEU A 124 3.25 3.78 -3.08
C LEU A 124 2.30 2.68 -2.62
N TYR A 125 1.42 3.01 -1.68
CA TYR A 125 0.35 2.15 -1.22
C TYR A 125 -0.98 2.55 -1.86
N LEU A 126 -1.63 1.60 -2.55
CA LEU A 126 -2.92 1.77 -3.20
C LEU A 126 -3.97 0.91 -2.49
N ASP A 127 -4.83 1.53 -1.69
CA ASP A 127 -5.94 0.86 -1.02
C ASP A 127 -7.14 0.72 -1.97
N GLU A 128 -7.78 -0.45 -1.93
CA GLU A 128 -8.87 -0.84 -2.82
C GLU A 128 -8.55 -0.61 -4.30
N ILE A 129 -7.40 -1.12 -4.77
CA ILE A 129 -6.90 -0.94 -6.14
C ILE A 129 -7.92 -1.35 -7.23
N GLY A 130 -8.85 -2.25 -6.90
CA GLY A 130 -9.95 -2.64 -7.78
C GLY A 130 -10.89 -1.50 -8.17
N ASP A 131 -10.89 -0.40 -7.40
CA ASP A 131 -11.70 0.80 -7.68
C ASP A 131 -11.02 1.77 -8.65
N LEU A 132 -9.76 1.52 -9.05
CA LEU A 132 -9.10 2.37 -10.04
C LEU A 132 -9.81 2.33 -11.39
N PRO A 133 -10.06 3.48 -12.03
CA PRO A 133 -10.53 3.51 -13.41
C PRO A 133 -9.54 2.82 -14.36
N LEU A 134 -10.05 2.03 -15.32
CA LEU A 134 -9.21 1.30 -16.30
C LEU A 134 -8.14 2.16 -17.00
N PRO A 135 -8.43 3.40 -17.46
CA PRO A 135 -7.39 4.23 -18.07
C PRO A 135 -6.23 4.54 -17.13
N ILE A 136 -6.51 4.66 -15.84
CA ILE A 136 -5.50 4.92 -14.80
C ILE A 136 -4.70 3.67 -14.50
N GLN A 137 -5.33 2.48 -14.51
CA GLN A 137 -4.62 1.20 -14.37
C GLN A 137 -3.55 1.00 -15.45
N ILE A 138 -3.87 1.37 -16.71
CA ILE A 138 -2.92 1.27 -17.83
C ILE A 138 -1.72 2.21 -17.64
N LYS A 139 -1.97 3.46 -17.22
CA LYS A 139 -0.91 4.44 -16.98
C LYS A 139 -0.07 4.09 -15.75
N LEU A 140 -0.71 3.57 -14.69
CA LEU A 140 -0.03 3.04 -13.50
C LEU A 140 0.95 1.94 -13.90
N LEU A 141 0.49 0.94 -14.66
CA LEU A 141 1.35 -0.14 -15.15
C LEU A 141 2.52 0.41 -15.99
N SER A 142 2.23 1.33 -16.92
CA SER A 142 3.27 1.93 -17.78
C SER A 142 4.36 2.64 -16.97
N ALA A 143 3.97 3.38 -15.91
CA ALA A 143 4.93 4.05 -15.04
C ALA A 143 5.78 3.08 -14.22
N LEU A 144 5.21 1.94 -13.81
CA LEU A 144 5.91 0.91 -13.06
C LEU A 144 6.89 0.14 -13.93
N GLU A 145 6.50 -0.25 -15.14
CA GLU A 145 7.35 -1.01 -16.07
C GLU A 145 8.50 -0.17 -16.63
N ASN A 146 8.23 1.11 -16.95
CA ASN A 146 9.24 2.00 -17.54
C ASN A 146 10.08 2.75 -16.50
N HIS A 147 9.71 2.69 -15.22
CA HIS A 147 10.35 3.45 -14.14
C HIS A 147 10.42 4.96 -14.42
N GLU A 148 9.36 5.50 -15.04
CA GLU A 148 9.28 6.92 -15.38
C GLU A 148 7.83 7.42 -15.38
N VAL A 149 7.65 8.72 -15.14
CA VAL A 149 6.34 9.39 -15.21
C VAL A 149 6.42 10.69 -16.00
N THR A 150 5.40 10.94 -16.81
CA THR A 150 5.23 12.22 -17.49
C THR A 150 4.14 13.02 -16.76
N ARG A 151 4.54 14.15 -16.17
CA ARG A 151 3.58 15.05 -15.52
C ARG A 151 2.61 15.63 -16.54
N VAL A 152 1.39 15.96 -16.12
CA VAL A 152 0.45 16.66 -16.99
C VAL A 152 1.06 18.00 -17.42
N GLY A 153 1.05 18.26 -18.72
CA GLY A 153 1.67 19.45 -19.32
C GLY A 153 3.19 19.37 -19.53
N ALA A 154 3.85 18.28 -19.11
CA ALA A 154 5.27 18.07 -19.40
C ALA A 154 5.48 17.33 -20.72
N HIS A 155 6.59 17.66 -21.41
CA HIS A 155 6.97 17.00 -22.67
C HIS A 155 7.98 15.87 -22.49
N GLN A 156 8.67 15.82 -21.34
CA GLN A 156 9.69 14.82 -21.05
C GLN A 156 9.30 13.99 -19.82
N PRO A 157 9.47 12.65 -19.88
CA PRO A 157 9.29 11.80 -18.72
C PRO A 157 10.39 12.09 -17.67
N SER A 158 10.09 11.80 -16.42
CA SER A 158 11.02 11.89 -15.30
C SER A 158 11.19 10.52 -14.67
N PRO A 159 12.42 10.05 -14.41
CA PRO A 159 12.64 8.75 -13.80
C PRO A 159 12.06 8.70 -12.39
N VAL A 160 11.48 7.57 -12.03
CA VAL A 160 10.97 7.29 -10.68
C VAL A 160 11.34 5.87 -10.26
N ASP A 161 11.74 5.74 -9.01
CA ASP A 161 11.94 4.47 -8.34
C ASP A 161 10.88 4.36 -7.24
N VAL A 162 9.84 3.55 -7.48
CA VAL A 162 8.71 3.40 -6.56
C VAL A 162 8.41 1.92 -6.41
N ARG A 163 8.38 1.45 -5.15
CA ARG A 163 7.83 0.12 -4.84
C ARG A 163 6.32 0.22 -4.70
N LEU A 164 5.58 -0.65 -5.37
CA LEU A 164 4.13 -0.75 -5.24
C LEU A 164 3.72 -1.74 -4.15
N VAL A 165 2.84 -1.32 -3.24
CA VAL A 165 2.06 -2.23 -2.40
C VAL A 165 0.58 -1.93 -2.65
N ALA A 166 -0.18 -2.90 -3.11
CA ALA A 166 -1.60 -2.73 -3.40
C ALA A 166 -2.44 -3.51 -2.39
N ALA A 167 -3.66 -3.06 -2.16
CA ALA A 167 -4.62 -3.74 -1.33
C ALA A 167 -6.01 -3.81 -1.99
N THR A 168 -6.76 -4.87 -1.70
CA THR A 168 -8.10 -5.09 -2.25
C THR A 168 -8.97 -5.92 -1.31
N SER A 169 -10.25 -5.60 -1.27
CA SER A 169 -11.29 -6.43 -0.64
C SER A 169 -11.97 -7.40 -1.60
N ILE A 170 -11.83 -7.17 -2.91
CA ILE A 170 -12.46 -8.00 -3.95
C ILE A 170 -11.48 -8.98 -4.58
N ASP A 171 -12.03 -9.99 -5.27
CA ASP A 171 -11.28 -10.89 -6.12
C ASP A 171 -10.92 -10.21 -7.45
N LEU A 172 -9.64 -9.86 -7.63
CA LEU A 172 -9.17 -9.21 -8.85
C LEU A 172 -9.25 -10.13 -10.08
N ALA A 173 -9.15 -11.45 -9.93
CA ALA A 173 -9.29 -12.36 -11.06
C ALA A 173 -10.72 -12.31 -11.64
N GLN A 174 -11.73 -12.20 -10.76
CA GLN A 174 -13.11 -11.97 -11.18
C GLN A 174 -13.29 -10.58 -11.81
N ALA A 175 -12.62 -9.56 -11.28
CA ALA A 175 -12.65 -8.21 -11.85
C ALA A 175 -12.01 -8.17 -13.26
N VAL A 176 -10.94 -8.93 -13.50
CA VAL A 176 -10.33 -9.12 -14.83
C VAL A 176 -11.32 -9.79 -15.77
N ALA A 177 -11.92 -10.91 -15.36
CA ALA A 177 -12.91 -11.63 -16.17
C ALA A 177 -14.14 -10.75 -16.52
N ALA A 178 -14.52 -9.83 -15.63
CA ALA A 178 -15.58 -8.86 -15.84
C ALA A 178 -15.16 -7.62 -16.67
N GLY A 179 -13.91 -7.54 -17.11
CA GLY A 179 -13.37 -6.40 -17.86
C GLY A 179 -13.27 -5.11 -17.03
N LYS A 180 -13.24 -5.20 -15.70
CA LYS A 180 -13.12 -4.06 -14.78
C LYS A 180 -11.70 -3.83 -14.27
N PHE A 181 -10.82 -4.81 -14.48
CA PHE A 181 -9.42 -4.73 -14.10
C PHE A 181 -8.52 -5.19 -15.24
N HIS A 182 -7.40 -4.50 -15.42
CA HIS A 182 -6.47 -4.73 -16.52
C HIS A 182 -5.61 -5.96 -16.25
N GLU A 183 -5.69 -6.94 -17.13
CA GLU A 183 -5.05 -8.27 -16.97
C GLU A 183 -3.53 -8.16 -16.72
N ARG A 184 -2.80 -7.32 -17.48
CA ARG A 184 -1.35 -7.17 -17.26
C ARG A 184 -1.02 -6.55 -15.90
N LEU A 185 -1.86 -5.66 -15.38
CA LEU A 185 -1.64 -5.08 -14.06
C LEU A 185 -1.89 -6.15 -12.98
N TYR A 186 -2.89 -7.01 -13.16
CA TYR A 186 -3.12 -8.15 -12.27
C TYR A 186 -1.92 -9.09 -12.22
N HIS A 187 -1.32 -9.41 -13.38
CA HIS A 187 -0.10 -10.21 -13.43
C HIS A 187 1.11 -9.52 -12.80
N TYR A 188 1.29 -8.22 -13.02
CA TYR A 188 2.36 -7.45 -12.37
C TYR A 188 2.27 -7.48 -10.84
N LEU A 189 1.05 -7.46 -10.30
CA LEU A 189 0.77 -7.57 -8.87
C LEU A 189 0.95 -8.99 -8.31
N GLY A 190 1.09 -10.00 -9.17
CA GLY A 190 1.11 -11.41 -8.80
C GLY A 190 2.44 -11.92 -8.23
N GLU A 191 3.49 -11.10 -8.19
CA GLU A 191 4.82 -11.53 -7.71
C GLU A 191 4.88 -11.75 -6.18
N GLY A 192 4.09 -11.00 -5.43
CA GLY A 192 4.00 -11.09 -3.97
C GLY A 192 2.54 -10.99 -3.54
N HIS A 193 2.07 -11.96 -2.77
CA HIS A 193 0.67 -12.02 -2.33
C HIS A 193 0.58 -12.28 -0.83
N LEU A 194 -0.30 -11.55 -0.15
CA LEU A 194 -0.60 -11.72 1.26
C LEU A 194 -2.12 -11.78 1.44
N GLU A 195 -2.61 -12.87 2.01
CA GLU A 195 -4.00 -13.01 2.44
C GLU A 195 -4.12 -12.61 3.91
N LEU A 196 -4.85 -11.52 4.18
CA LEU A 196 -5.17 -11.08 5.53
C LEU A 196 -6.56 -11.61 5.92
N PRO A 197 -6.63 -12.66 6.77
CA PRO A 197 -7.91 -13.26 7.14
C PRO A 197 -8.81 -12.28 7.89
N ALA A 198 -10.11 -12.46 7.74
CA ALA A 198 -11.09 -11.71 8.51
C ALA A 198 -10.92 -11.98 10.01
N LEU A 199 -11.28 -11.04 10.88
CA LEU A 199 -11.07 -11.21 12.33
C LEU A 199 -11.79 -12.46 12.89
N ARG A 200 -12.95 -12.82 12.33
CA ARG A 200 -13.69 -14.04 12.67
C ARG A 200 -12.94 -15.35 12.37
N GLU A 201 -11.91 -15.28 11.52
CA GLU A 201 -11.08 -16.40 11.13
C GLU A 201 -9.79 -16.50 11.94
N ARG A 202 -9.45 -15.43 12.69
CA ARG A 202 -8.27 -15.33 13.55
C ARG A 202 -8.67 -14.94 14.97
N VAL A 203 -9.54 -15.75 15.55
CA VAL A 203 -10.18 -15.50 16.86
C VAL A 203 -9.14 -15.34 17.97
N GLY A 204 -7.97 -15.98 17.85
CA GLY A 204 -6.87 -15.83 18.80
C GLY A 204 -6.32 -14.41 18.91
N ASP A 205 -6.51 -13.56 17.90
CA ASP A 205 -6.05 -12.16 17.92
C ASP A 205 -7.01 -11.24 18.71
N ILE A 206 -8.26 -11.66 18.95
CA ILE A 206 -9.33 -10.79 19.46
C ILE A 206 -9.02 -10.29 20.88
N LEU A 207 -8.60 -11.17 21.78
CA LEU A 207 -8.35 -10.80 23.18
C LEU A 207 -7.25 -9.75 23.27
N SER A 208 -6.12 -9.96 22.61
CA SER A 208 -5.00 -9.02 22.63
C SER A 208 -5.33 -7.70 21.92
N LEU A 209 -6.14 -7.72 20.85
CA LEU A 209 -6.65 -6.49 20.25
C LEU A 209 -7.57 -5.73 21.22
N ALA A 210 -8.46 -6.42 21.93
CA ALA A 210 -9.35 -5.81 22.91
C ALA A 210 -8.56 -5.19 24.08
N GLU A 211 -7.59 -5.91 24.62
CA GLU A 211 -6.69 -5.41 25.68
C GLU A 211 -5.94 -4.16 25.24
N TYR A 212 -5.43 -4.15 23.99
CA TYR A 212 -4.76 -2.97 23.42
C TYR A 212 -5.71 -1.76 23.34
N PHE A 213 -6.92 -1.94 22.82
CA PHE A 213 -7.86 -0.82 22.68
C PHE A 213 -8.44 -0.33 24.01
N LEU A 214 -8.54 -1.19 25.03
CA LEU A 214 -8.93 -0.81 26.38
C LEU A 214 -7.82 -0.09 27.16
N GLY A 215 -6.57 -0.10 26.64
CA GLY A 215 -5.41 0.41 27.36
C GLY A 215 -4.95 -0.52 28.50
N SER A 216 -5.42 -1.78 28.48
CA SER A 216 -5.08 -2.81 29.45
C SER A 216 -3.88 -3.66 29.02
N ALA A 217 -3.43 -3.50 27.77
CA ALA A 217 -2.19 -4.11 27.29
C ALA A 217 -1.01 -3.52 28.08
N THR A 218 -0.45 -4.36 28.96
CA THR A 218 0.78 -4.04 29.72
C THR A 218 2.00 -4.25 28.84
#